data_AF-A0A077XXF5-F1
#
_entry.id   AF-A0A077XXF5-F1
#
_cell.length_a   1.000
_cell.length_b   1.000
_cell.length_c   1.000
_cell.angle_alpha   90.00
_cell.angle_beta   90.00
_cell.angle_gamma   90.00
#
_symmetry.space_group_name_H-M   'P 1'
#
loop_
_entity.id
_entity.type
_entity.pdbx_description
1 polymer ?
#
loop_
_entity_poly.entity_id
_entity_poly.type
_entity_poly.pdbx_seq_one_letter_code
_entity_poly.pdbx_strand_id
1 'polypeptide(L)' 'MGATKTDHFTDRQNQIAVIAKALGHPARVAIIEYLLKVNTCITGDIVNELPLAQPTVSQHLRELKNAGLI' A
#
# COMPACT_ATOMS: atom_id res chain seq x y z
N MET A 1 12.45 -2.30 12.66
CA MET A 1 12.58 -0.88 12.26
C MET A 1 12.47 -0.03 13.52
N GLY A 2 13.37 0.93 13.72
CA GLY A 2 13.32 1.84 14.87
C GLY A 2 12.04 2.68 14.84
N ALA A 3 11.49 2.98 16.02
CA ALA A 3 10.36 3.89 16.11
C ALA A 3 10.79 5.27 15.57
N THR A 4 10.19 5.70 14.45
CA THR A 4 10.38 7.06 13.95
C THR A 4 9.83 8.03 14.98
N LYS A 5 10.67 8.97 15.46
CA LYS A 5 10.23 10.04 16.37
C LYS A 5 9.43 11.08 15.57
N THR A 6 8.14 10.84 15.42
CA THR A 6 7.23 11.70 14.64
C THR A 6 7.11 13.12 15.21
N ASP A 7 7.42 13.31 16.49
CA ASP A 7 7.29 14.60 17.21
C ASP A 7 8.27 15.68 16.73
N HIS A 8 9.30 15.32 15.96
CA HIS A 8 10.28 16.27 15.40
C HIS A 8 9.94 16.76 13.99
N PHE A 9 8.81 16.32 13.41
CA PHE A 9 8.44 16.62 12.04
C PHE A 9 7.05 17.26 11.98
N THR A 10 6.83 18.08 10.95
CA THR A 10 5.51 18.67 10.70
C THR A 10 4.47 17.59 10.38
N ASP A 11 3.19 17.89 10.65
CA ASP A 11 2.09 16.98 10.31
C ASP A 11 2.11 16.55 8.85
N ARG A 12 2.41 17.49 7.94
CA ARG A 12 2.54 17.21 6.51
C ARG A 12 3.69 16.23 6.21
N GLN A 13 4.85 16.39 6.85
CA GLN A 13 5.98 15.46 6.68
C GLN A 13 5.63 14.06 7.20
N ASN A 14 4.95 13.98 8.34
CA ASN A 14 4.50 12.72 8.92
C ASN A 14 3.46 12.02 8.02
N GLN A 15 2.50 12.76 7.47
CA GLN A 15 1.53 12.23 6.51
C GLN A 15 2.20 11.68 5.24
N ILE A 16 3.14 12.44 4.66
CA ILE A 16 3.91 11.99 3.50
C ILE A 16 4.73 10.73 3.86
N ALA A 17 5.33 10.68 5.05
CA ALA A 17 6.10 9.53 5.49
C ALA A 17 5.25 8.25 5.61
N VAL A 18 3.99 8.37 6.08
CA VAL A 18 3.04 7.24 6.13
C VAL A 18 2.76 6.71 4.72
N ILE A 19 2.44 7.60 3.77
CA ILE A 19 2.19 7.23 2.38
C ILE A 19 3.44 6.60 1.75
N ALA A 20 4.60 7.22 1.91
CA ALA A 20 5.86 6.71 1.37
C ALA A 20 6.23 5.34 1.94
N LYS A 21 6.02 5.12 3.24
CA LYS A 21 6.20 3.81 3.88
C LYS A 21 5.24 2.77 3.32
N ALA A 22 4.02 3.15 2.98
CA ALA A 22 3.06 2.27 2.32
C ALA A 22 3.45 1.95 0.87
N LEU A 23 4.05 2.89 0.15
CA LEU A 23 4.50 2.67 -1.23
C LEU A 23 5.86 1.96 -1.32
N GLY A 24 6.68 1.97 -0.26
CA GLY A 24 8.04 1.41 -0.26
C GLY A 24 8.17 -0.11 -0.42
N HIS A 25 7.10 -0.85 -0.74
CA HIS A 25 7.14 -2.29 -1.02
C HIS A 25 6.71 -2.57 -2.46
N PRO A 26 7.49 -3.34 -3.25
CA PRO A 26 7.24 -3.53 -4.69
C PRO A 26 5.85 -4.12 -4.98
N ALA A 27 5.39 -5.10 -4.20
CA ALA A 27 4.04 -5.64 -4.37
C ALA A 27 2.93 -4.58 -4.24
N ARG A 28 3.08 -3.59 -3.35
CA ARG A 28 2.10 -2.52 -3.17
C ARG A 28 2.11 -1.54 -4.35
N VAL A 29 3.29 -1.28 -4.93
CA VAL A 29 3.41 -0.51 -6.17
C VAL A 29 2.71 -1.22 -7.32
N ALA A 30 2.95 -2.52 -7.50
CA ALA A 30 2.31 -3.31 -8.55
C ALA A 30 0.78 -3.35 -8.40
N ILE A 31 0.27 -3.45 -7.17
CA ILE A 31 -1.18 -3.34 -6.89
C ILE A 31 -1.72 -1.99 -7.35
N ILE A 32 -1.06 -0.88 -7.00
CA ILE A 32 -1.51 0.47 -7.40
C ILE A 32 -1.46 0.63 -8.93
N GLU A 33 -0.39 0.19 -9.59
CA GLU A 33 -0.30 0.23 -11.05
C GLU A 33 -1.40 -0.58 -11.73
N TYR A 34 -1.75 -1.73 -11.16
CA TYR A 34 -2.87 -2.53 -11.65
C TYR A 34 -4.20 -1.80 -11.46
N LEU A 35 -4.46 -1.28 -10.25
CA LEU A 35 -5.68 -0.54 -9.92
C LEU A 35 -5.87 0.71 -10.80
N LEU A 36 -4.79 1.38 -11.20
CA LEU A 36 -4.86 2.53 -12.12
C LEU A 36 -5.28 2.13 -13.56
N LYS A 37 -5.12 0.86 -13.94
CA LYS A 37 -5.46 0.36 -15.28
C LYS A 37 -6.88 -0.22 -15.36
N VAL A 38 -7.46 -0.61 -14.22
CA VAL A 38 -8.78 -1.26 -14.17
C VAL A 38 -9.84 -0.31 -13.62
N ASN A 39 -11.02 -0.23 -14.26
CA ASN A 39 -12.12 0.63 -13.81
C ASN A 39 -12.88 0.06 -12.60
N THR A 40 -12.74 -1.23 -12.32
CA THR A 40 -13.38 -1.94 -11.20
C THR A 40 -12.49 -3.11 -10.81
N CYS A 41 -12.42 -3.47 -9.51
CA CYS A 41 -11.60 -4.59 -9.07
C CYS A 41 -12.28 -5.41 -7.98
N ILE A 42 -12.20 -6.75 -8.11
CA ILE A 42 -12.47 -7.70 -7.03
C ILE A 42 -11.12 -8.24 -6.55
N THR A 43 -10.94 -8.48 -5.25
CA THR A 43 -9.68 -8.98 -4.66
C THR A 43 -9.15 -10.24 -5.33
N GLY A 44 -10.03 -11.07 -5.91
CA GLY A 44 -9.65 -12.27 -6.65
C GLY A 44 -8.86 -11.99 -7.93
N ASP A 45 -9.11 -10.86 -8.59
CA ASP A 45 -8.43 -10.49 -9.84
C ASP A 45 -6.96 -10.17 -9.57
N ILE A 46 -6.67 -9.45 -8.49
CA ILE A 46 -5.30 -9.09 -8.07
C ILE A 46 -4.46 -10.32 -7.72
N VAL A 47 -5.07 -11.35 -7.12
CA VAL A 47 -4.36 -12.58 -6.74
C VAL A 47 -3.88 -13.35 -7.97
N ASN A 48 -4.61 -13.27 -9.09
CA ASN A 48 -4.19 -13.91 -10.34
C ASN A 48 -3.09 -13.14 -11.07
N GLU A 49 -2.99 -11.84 -10.83
CA GLU A 49 -2.04 -10.93 -11.50
C GLU A 49 -0.70 -10.81 -10.77
N LEU A 50 -0.67 -11.13 -9.47
CA LEU A 50 0.54 -11.07 -8.66
C LEU A 50 1.01 -12.47 -8.28
N PRO A 51 2.32 -12.74 -8.28
CA PRO A 51 2.87 -14.03 -7.84
C PRO A 51 2.88 -14.15 -6.31
N LEU A 52 1.74 -13.89 -5.66
CA LEU A 52 1.58 -13.84 -4.21
C LEU A 52 0.34 -14.60 -3.77
N ALA A 53 0.41 -15.26 -2.62
CA ALA A 53 -0.75 -15.92 -2.05
C ALA A 53 -1.82 -14.90 -1.61
N GLN A 54 -3.10 -15.30 -1.66
CA GLN A 54 -4.24 -14.46 -1.28
C GLN A 54 -4.12 -13.79 0.11
N PRO A 55 -3.63 -14.47 1.18
CA PRO A 55 -3.43 -13.81 2.48
C PRO A 55 -2.42 -12.67 2.40
N THR A 56 -1.35 -12.83 1.61
CA THR A 56 -0.31 -11.82 1.40
C THR A 56 -0.85 -10.62 0.62
N VAL A 57 -1.65 -10.86 -0.42
CA VAL A 57 -2.33 -9.79 -1.16
C VAL A 57 -3.28 -9.01 -0.25
N SER A 58 -4.10 -9.71 0.55
CA SER A 58 -5.01 -9.09 1.52
C SER A 58 -4.27 -8.22 2.53
N GLN A 59 -3.10 -8.68 3.00
CA GLN A 59 -2.25 -7.89 3.90
C GLN A 59 -1.76 -6.61 3.21
N HIS A 60 -1.27 -6.69 1.97
CA HIS A 60 -0.81 -5.51 1.24
C HIS A 60 -1.95 -4.50 0.99
N LEU A 61 -3.14 -4.97 0.63
CA LEU A 61 -4.33 -4.11 0.46
C LEU A 61 -4.70 -3.40 1.77
N ARG A 62 -4.65 -4.11 2.90
CA ARG A 62 -4.91 -3.51 4.21
C ARG A 62 -3.91 -2.39 4.54
N GLU A 63 -2.63 -2.59 4.25
CA GLU A 63 -1.60 -1.57 4.46
C GLU A 63 -1.82 -0.33 3.57
N LEU A 64 -2.19 -0.53 2.30
CA LEU A 64 -2.52 0.55 1.37
C LEU A 64 -3.75 1.34 1.83
N LYS A 65 -4.80 0.64 2.27
CA LYS A 65 -6.02 1.25 2.82
C LYS A 65 -5.74 2.05 4.09
N ASN A 66 -4.94 1.51 5.01
CA ASN A 66 -4.55 2.20 6.24
C ASN A 66 -3.78 3.50 5.96
N ALA A 67 -3.06 3.56 4.83
CA ALA A 67 -2.35 4.75 4.38
C ALA A 67 -3.24 5.72 3.56
N GLY A 68 -4.52 5.38 3.34
CA GLY A 68 -5.48 6.21 2.60
C GLY A 68 -5.26 6.23 1.08
N LEU A 69 -4.60 5.20 0.53
CA LEU A 69 -4.31 5.12 -0.90
C LEU A 69 -5.39 4.42 -1.73
N ILE A 70 -6.23 3.58 -1.09
CA ILE A 70 -7.34 2.84 -1.71
C ILE A 70 -8.54 2.76 -0.77
#